data_AF-A0A4R4TVV4-F1
#
_entry.id   AF-A0A4R4TVV4-F1
#
_cell.length_a   1.000
_cell.length_b   1.000
_cell.length_c   1.000
_cell.angle_alpha   90.00
_cell.angle_beta   90.00
_cell.angle_gamma   90.00
#
_symmetry.space_group_name_H-M   'P 1'
#
loop_
_entity.id
_entity.type
_entity.pdbx_description
1 polymer ?
#
loop_
_entity_poly.entity_id
_entity_poly.type
_entity_poly.pdbx_seq_one_letter_code
_entity_poly.pdbx_strand_id
1 'polypeptide(L)'
;MLESAGTLHGQLQRGLGRAARRAADRVGAGEYVYDCVRRDPRWDRQCESRRLYYARLMVDLEMPAGPVAQHLSDPSDQIGDEWRVDLALGVLADLVRLSRREAAVPLRRYAEEGAHWFDAVEELIDLADPSLTIGLDELVAARCDDSDLATLIPAGHNPVIETWAAVQPRIADALARQREAGRAARRAMAVSPGRDVQSEAELLDLARRRGEGAIAAIFELGRRRTLALLDLAEELLPRGDQDPEPSRFGGAVSRALREYGPETLPRARAWAVQRGGCEGMGLSILARYGTRQDVPLLMDELRTALERREWRAAANPIEGLGRLRAGEAVPLLKSAWTESTYAYLRPRILTALTRTAPHTAESYTIEGLWDCEEGVRHEAARLAPLTRETRIRLQRLHHDTAEEPDVRTAAAARLMT
;
A
#
# COMPACT_ATOMS: atom_id res chain seq x y z
N MET A 1 1.08 -3.81 -22.21
CA MET A 1 1.28 -5.23 -21.84
C MET A 1 2.53 -5.30 -20.99
N LEU A 2 2.53 -6.15 -19.95
CA LEU A 2 3.72 -6.30 -19.10
C LEU A 2 4.80 -7.10 -19.85
N GLU A 3 6.00 -6.53 -19.89
CA GLU A 3 7.19 -7.14 -20.47
C GLU A 3 7.81 -8.15 -19.51
N SER A 4 8.68 -9.00 -20.07
CA SER A 4 9.46 -9.98 -19.31
C SER A 4 10.29 -9.31 -18.20
N ALA A 5 10.29 -9.90 -17.00
CA ALA A 5 11.02 -9.42 -15.82
C ALA A 5 12.55 -9.39 -15.99
N GLY A 6 13.08 -10.05 -17.03
CA GLY A 6 14.50 -9.97 -17.40
C GLY A 6 14.88 -8.68 -18.14
N THR A 7 13.92 -8.03 -18.82
CA THR A 7 14.15 -6.82 -19.61
C THR A 7 14.21 -5.58 -18.71
N LEU A 8 14.88 -4.51 -19.16
CA LEU A 8 14.85 -3.23 -18.41
C LEU A 8 13.42 -2.71 -18.27
N HIS A 9 12.65 -2.73 -19.35
CA HIS A 9 11.27 -2.25 -19.35
C HIS A 9 10.39 -3.04 -18.39
N GLY A 10 10.45 -4.39 -18.41
CA GLY A 10 9.67 -5.21 -17.49
C GLY A 10 10.07 -5.02 -16.02
N GLN A 11 11.31 -4.63 -15.74
CA GLN A 11 11.75 -4.31 -14.37
C GLN A 11 11.27 -2.91 -13.92
N LEU A 12 11.29 -1.92 -14.83
CA LEU A 12 10.68 -0.60 -14.60
C LEU A 12 9.17 -0.72 -14.36
N GLN A 13 8.49 -1.55 -15.14
CA GLN A 13 7.07 -1.87 -14.98
C GLN A 13 6.76 -2.62 -13.68
N ARG A 14 7.74 -3.14 -12.95
CA ARG A 14 7.54 -3.73 -11.62
C ARG A 14 8.00 -2.78 -10.51
N GLY A 15 8.67 -1.67 -10.84
CA GLY A 15 9.21 -0.73 -9.86
C GLY A 15 10.45 -1.26 -9.12
N LEU A 16 11.24 -2.10 -9.77
CA LEU A 16 12.40 -2.75 -9.14
C LEU A 16 13.61 -1.82 -9.08
N GLY A 17 14.25 -1.73 -7.92
CA GLY A 17 15.38 -0.82 -7.73
C GLY A 17 16.58 -1.09 -8.65
N ARG A 18 16.77 -2.33 -9.13
CA ARG A 18 17.84 -2.64 -10.11
C ARG A 18 17.58 -1.98 -11.46
N ALA A 19 16.32 -1.77 -11.81
CA ALA A 19 15.93 -1.11 -13.05
C ALA A 19 16.31 0.36 -12.99
N ALA A 20 16.06 1.03 -11.86
CA ALA A 20 16.46 2.42 -11.65
C ALA A 20 17.98 2.61 -11.80
N ARG A 21 18.77 1.71 -11.21
CA ARG A 21 20.24 1.73 -11.37
C ARG A 21 20.67 1.50 -12.83
N ARG A 22 20.07 0.51 -13.50
CA ARG A 22 20.38 0.19 -14.91
C ARG A 22 19.94 1.28 -15.89
N ALA A 23 18.88 2.02 -15.58
CA ALA A 23 18.33 3.04 -16.47
C ALA A 23 19.32 4.19 -16.69
N ALA A 24 20.08 4.57 -15.66
CA ALA A 24 21.09 5.63 -15.73
C ALA A 24 22.17 5.35 -16.79
N ASP A 25 22.52 4.08 -17.01
CA ASP A 25 23.55 3.66 -17.97
C ASP A 25 23.00 3.30 -19.36
N ARG A 26 21.68 3.46 -19.59
CA ARG A 26 21.02 3.00 -20.82
C ARG A 26 20.41 4.16 -21.60
N VAL A 27 21.04 4.49 -22.73
CA VAL A 27 20.48 5.42 -23.72
C VAL A 27 19.07 4.98 -24.11
N GLY A 28 18.13 5.93 -24.09
CA GLY A 28 16.72 5.71 -24.42
C GLY A 28 15.88 5.09 -23.29
N ALA A 29 16.41 4.88 -22.09
CA ALA A 29 15.62 4.35 -20.97
C ALA A 29 14.44 5.24 -20.57
N GLY A 30 14.51 6.56 -20.85
CA GLY A 30 13.41 7.49 -20.59
C GLY A 30 12.10 7.13 -21.30
N GLU A 31 12.16 6.53 -22.50
CA GLU A 31 10.95 6.10 -23.22
C GLU A 31 10.22 4.98 -22.47
N TYR A 32 10.94 4.08 -21.80
CA TYR A 32 10.33 3.05 -20.97
C TYR A 32 9.69 3.63 -19.71
N VAL A 33 10.27 4.70 -19.15
CA VAL A 33 9.68 5.42 -18.01
C VAL A 33 8.39 6.10 -18.45
N TYR A 34 8.37 6.78 -19.59
CA TYR A 34 7.13 7.36 -20.13
C TYR A 34 6.07 6.29 -20.44
N ASP A 35 6.43 5.15 -21.02
CA ASP A 35 5.46 4.06 -21.27
C ASP A 35 4.85 3.56 -19.95
N CYS A 36 5.67 3.41 -18.90
CA CYS A 36 5.19 3.02 -17.58
C CYS A 36 4.22 4.04 -16.98
N VAL A 37 4.53 5.34 -17.03
CA VAL A 37 3.63 6.37 -16.49
C VAL A 37 2.30 6.42 -17.25
N ARG A 38 2.34 6.26 -18.58
CA ARG A 38 1.13 6.34 -19.44
C ARG A 38 0.24 5.12 -19.38
N ARG A 39 0.81 3.93 -19.21
CA ARG A 39 0.07 2.66 -19.24
C ARG A 39 -0.27 2.12 -17.87
N ASP A 40 0.29 2.73 -16.83
CA ASP A 40 0.12 2.36 -15.44
C ASP A 40 0.22 0.83 -15.19
N PRO A 41 1.45 0.31 -14.99
CA PRO A 41 1.67 -1.12 -14.81
C PRO A 41 1.39 -1.60 -13.39
N ARG A 42 0.78 -0.78 -12.51
CA ARG A 42 0.43 -1.20 -11.14
C ARG A 42 -0.52 -2.39 -11.18
N TRP A 43 -0.26 -3.35 -10.32
CA TRP A 43 -1.13 -4.53 -10.20
C TRP A 43 -2.39 -4.18 -9.40
N ASP A 44 -2.23 -3.44 -8.31
CA ASP A 44 -3.31 -2.90 -7.48
C ASP A 44 -3.19 -1.36 -7.44
N ARG A 45 -3.93 -0.68 -8.32
CA ARG A 45 -3.84 0.79 -8.50
C ARG A 45 -4.30 1.57 -7.26
N GLN A 46 -5.16 0.98 -6.44
CA GLN A 46 -5.70 1.61 -5.23
C GLN A 46 -4.67 1.69 -4.11
N CYS A 47 -3.72 0.75 -4.08
CA CYS A 47 -2.75 0.65 -3.01
C CYS A 47 -1.33 0.99 -3.47
N GLU A 48 -0.89 0.50 -4.64
CA GLU A 48 0.52 0.61 -5.02
C GLU A 48 0.90 2.05 -5.40
N SER A 49 1.85 2.64 -4.67
CA SER A 49 2.45 3.91 -5.06
C SER A 49 3.73 3.67 -5.86
N ARG A 50 3.66 3.88 -7.18
CA ARG A 50 4.84 3.90 -8.07
C ARG A 50 5.21 5.31 -8.52
N ARG A 51 4.42 6.32 -8.13
CA ARG A 51 4.61 7.70 -8.56
C ARG A 51 5.98 8.26 -8.18
N LEU A 52 6.38 8.14 -6.92
CA LEU A 52 7.67 8.68 -6.46
C LEU A 52 8.87 7.99 -7.11
N TYR A 53 8.74 6.70 -7.40
CA TYR A 53 9.75 5.94 -8.13
C TYR A 53 9.97 6.48 -9.55
N TYR A 54 8.89 6.70 -10.30
CA TYR A 54 8.99 7.27 -11.64
C TYR A 54 9.40 8.75 -11.63
N ALA A 55 8.93 9.54 -10.67
CA ALA A 55 9.35 10.94 -10.50
C ALA A 55 10.85 11.05 -10.23
N ARG A 56 11.41 10.22 -9.34
CA ARG A 56 12.85 10.13 -9.09
C ARG A 56 13.63 9.72 -10.34
N LEU A 57 13.13 8.74 -11.09
CA LEU A 57 13.74 8.36 -12.37
C LEU A 57 13.75 9.51 -13.37
N MET A 58 12.66 10.29 -13.46
CA MET A 58 12.62 11.46 -14.32
C MET A 58 13.60 12.55 -13.88
N VAL A 59 13.83 12.71 -12.58
CA VAL A 59 14.88 13.62 -12.06
C VAL A 59 16.27 13.08 -12.40
N ASP A 60 16.55 11.82 -12.07
CA ASP A 60 17.87 11.19 -12.26
C ASP A 60 18.26 11.08 -13.75
N LEU A 61 17.28 10.94 -14.65
CA LEU A 61 17.47 10.87 -16.11
C LEU A 61 17.25 12.22 -16.82
N GLU A 62 17.07 13.31 -16.06
CA GLU A 62 16.87 14.67 -16.58
C GLU A 62 15.71 14.78 -17.60
N MET A 63 14.64 14.01 -17.39
CA MET A 63 13.51 13.94 -18.31
C MET A 63 12.58 15.16 -18.17
N PRO A 64 12.03 15.69 -19.28
CA PRO A 64 11.01 16.74 -19.22
C PRO A 64 9.64 16.20 -18.77
N ALA A 65 8.84 17.05 -18.10
CA ALA A 65 7.47 16.73 -17.69
C ALA A 65 6.45 16.78 -18.85
N GLY A 66 6.78 17.46 -19.95
CA GLY A 66 5.89 17.69 -21.10
C GLY A 66 5.24 16.41 -21.66
N PRO A 67 5.98 15.31 -21.90
CA PRO A 67 5.38 14.07 -22.40
C PRO A 67 4.44 13.35 -21.43
N VAL A 68 4.50 13.66 -20.12
CA VAL A 68 3.50 13.23 -19.12
C VAL A 68 2.27 14.14 -19.21
N ALA A 69 2.47 15.46 -19.32
CA ALA A 69 1.36 16.40 -19.50
C ALA A 69 0.55 16.14 -20.78
N GLN A 70 1.20 15.76 -21.88
CA GLN A 70 0.52 15.39 -23.14
C GLN A 70 -0.42 14.19 -22.98
N HIS A 71 -0.09 13.25 -22.10
CA HIS A 71 -0.96 12.09 -21.81
C HIS A 71 -2.25 12.51 -21.11
N LEU A 72 -2.20 13.53 -20.24
CA LEU A 72 -3.38 14.08 -19.58
C LEU A 72 -4.35 14.73 -20.58
N SER A 73 -3.83 15.34 -21.65
CA SER A 73 -4.66 16.03 -22.66
C SER A 73 -5.12 15.13 -23.82
N ASP A 74 -4.93 13.81 -23.72
CA ASP A 74 -5.36 12.87 -24.76
C ASP A 74 -6.90 12.80 -24.80
N PRO A 75 -7.57 12.89 -25.97
CA PRO A 75 -9.03 12.83 -26.07
C PRO A 75 -9.66 11.58 -25.45
N SER A 76 -8.90 10.48 -25.33
CA SER A 76 -9.33 9.23 -24.68
C SER A 76 -9.64 9.40 -23.19
N ASP A 77 -9.19 10.49 -22.58
CA ASP A 77 -9.46 10.87 -21.19
C ASP A 77 -10.96 11.11 -20.92
N GLN A 78 -11.71 11.59 -21.92
CA GLN A 78 -13.15 11.88 -21.77
C GLN A 78 -14.06 10.65 -21.84
N ILE A 79 -13.52 9.50 -22.26
CA ILE A 79 -14.28 8.27 -22.57
C ILE A 79 -13.69 7.07 -21.78
N GLY A 80 -12.80 7.34 -20.83
CA GLY A 80 -11.81 6.38 -20.35
C GLY A 80 -12.03 5.76 -18.97
N ASP A 81 -11.08 4.87 -18.65
CA ASP A 81 -10.80 4.26 -17.34
C ASP A 81 -10.48 5.33 -16.29
N GLU A 82 -11.20 5.34 -15.16
CA GLU A 82 -11.07 6.34 -14.08
C GLU A 82 -9.64 6.46 -13.52
N TRP A 83 -8.83 5.40 -13.65
CA TRP A 83 -7.45 5.38 -13.16
C TRP A 83 -6.41 5.78 -14.22
N ARG A 84 -6.85 6.16 -15.43
CA ARG A 84 -5.97 6.39 -16.58
C ARG A 84 -4.89 7.44 -16.31
N VAL A 85 -5.26 8.50 -15.59
CA VAL A 85 -4.39 9.65 -15.32
C VAL A 85 -3.84 9.68 -13.91
N ASP A 86 -4.37 8.87 -12.99
CA ASP A 86 -3.99 8.82 -11.57
C ASP A 86 -2.46 8.76 -11.38
N LEU A 87 -1.79 7.79 -12.02
CA LEU A 87 -0.34 7.67 -11.93
C LEU A 87 0.40 8.90 -12.52
N ALA A 88 -0.11 9.48 -13.60
CA ALA A 88 0.52 10.64 -14.24
C ALA A 88 0.36 11.91 -13.40
N LEU A 89 -0.80 12.13 -12.80
CA LEU A 89 -1.06 13.23 -11.85
C LEU A 89 -0.14 13.10 -10.63
N GLY A 90 -0.08 11.92 -10.01
CA GLY A 90 0.79 11.66 -8.89
C GLY A 90 2.28 11.84 -9.22
N VAL A 91 2.73 11.44 -10.41
CA VAL A 91 4.12 11.69 -10.85
C VAL A 91 4.41 13.18 -10.99
N LEU A 92 3.49 13.98 -11.54
CA LEU A 92 3.66 15.43 -11.62
C LEU A 92 3.71 16.07 -10.23
N ALA A 93 2.85 15.64 -9.30
CA ALA A 93 2.87 16.09 -7.93
C ALA A 93 4.20 15.75 -7.23
N ASP A 94 4.68 14.51 -7.36
CA ASP A 94 5.97 14.10 -6.79
C ASP A 94 7.15 14.84 -7.43
N LEU A 95 7.09 15.20 -8.71
CA LEU A 95 8.08 16.09 -9.33
C LEU A 95 8.12 17.46 -8.65
N VAL A 96 6.95 18.04 -8.32
CA VAL A 96 6.89 19.30 -7.55
C VAL A 96 7.52 19.11 -6.16
N ARG A 97 7.23 18.00 -5.46
CA ARG A 97 7.86 17.67 -4.16
C ARG A 97 9.39 17.51 -4.27
N LEU A 98 9.87 17.03 -5.42
CA LEU A 98 11.29 16.93 -5.77
C LEU A 98 11.85 18.25 -6.36
N SER A 99 11.18 19.39 -6.13
CA SER A 99 11.58 20.74 -6.53
C SER A 99 11.58 21.02 -8.05
N ARG A 100 10.99 20.16 -8.88
CA ARG A 100 10.74 20.42 -10.31
C ARG A 100 9.45 21.22 -10.49
N ARG A 101 9.48 22.50 -10.08
CA ARG A 101 8.29 23.37 -10.01
C ARG A 101 7.56 23.54 -11.35
N GLU A 102 8.22 23.32 -12.48
CA GLU A 102 7.57 23.39 -13.80
C GLU A 102 6.47 22.33 -13.98
N ALA A 103 6.50 21.23 -13.22
CA ALA A 103 5.46 20.19 -13.24
C ALA A 103 4.13 20.66 -12.63
N ALA A 104 4.12 21.75 -11.84
CA ALA A 104 2.89 22.30 -11.28
C ALA A 104 1.99 22.95 -12.34
N VAL A 105 2.57 23.47 -13.43
CA VAL A 105 1.82 24.14 -14.51
C VAL A 105 0.83 23.19 -15.21
N PRO A 106 1.25 22.02 -15.73
CA PRO A 106 0.30 21.08 -16.33
C PRO A 106 -0.68 20.50 -15.32
N LEU A 107 -0.26 20.26 -14.06
CA LEU A 107 -1.16 19.78 -13.01
C LEU A 107 -2.28 20.78 -12.73
N ARG A 108 -1.95 22.06 -12.60
CA ARG A 108 -2.91 23.14 -12.42
C ARG A 108 -3.85 23.29 -13.61
N ARG A 109 -3.33 23.32 -14.83
CA ARG A 109 -4.17 23.41 -16.04
C ARG A 109 -5.19 22.26 -16.09
N TYR A 110 -4.74 21.06 -15.75
CA TYR A 110 -5.61 19.90 -15.75
C TYR A 110 -6.67 19.96 -14.62
N ALA A 111 -6.35 20.54 -13.47
CA ALA A 111 -7.35 20.85 -12.43
C ALA A 111 -8.40 21.88 -12.88
N GLU A 112 -8.08 22.76 -13.84
CA GLU A 112 -9.03 23.75 -14.37
C GLU A 112 -9.93 23.16 -15.47
N GLU A 113 -9.34 22.39 -16.39
CA GLU A 113 -9.92 22.02 -17.69
C GLU A 113 -10.07 20.50 -17.93
N GLY A 114 -9.43 19.66 -17.13
CA GLY A 114 -9.33 18.21 -17.34
C GLY A 114 -10.61 17.45 -17.04
N ALA A 115 -10.75 16.24 -17.60
CA ALA A 115 -11.89 15.37 -17.32
C ALA A 115 -11.86 14.87 -15.86
N HIS A 116 -10.68 14.50 -15.37
CA HIS A 116 -10.41 14.10 -13.99
C HIS A 116 -9.89 15.27 -13.14
N TRP A 117 -10.52 16.44 -13.27
CA TRP A 117 -10.07 17.66 -12.58
C TRP A 117 -10.04 17.50 -11.06
N PHE A 118 -10.97 16.71 -10.48
CA PHE A 118 -11.07 16.49 -9.04
C PHE A 118 -9.80 15.86 -8.46
N ASP A 119 -9.31 14.79 -9.10
CA ASP A 119 -8.07 14.09 -8.71
C ASP A 119 -6.85 15.02 -8.79
N ALA A 120 -6.81 15.92 -9.78
CA ALA A 120 -5.74 16.90 -9.89
C ALA A 120 -5.81 18.00 -8.82
N VAL A 121 -7.02 18.38 -8.39
CA VAL A 121 -7.20 19.28 -7.24
C VAL A 121 -6.75 18.60 -5.94
N GLU A 122 -7.08 17.32 -5.75
CA GLU A 122 -6.60 16.53 -4.61
C GLU A 122 -5.06 16.54 -4.53
N GLU A 123 -4.38 16.24 -5.64
CA GLU A 123 -2.91 16.27 -5.70
C GLU A 123 -2.33 17.67 -5.37
N LEU A 124 -2.99 18.76 -5.82
CA LEU A 124 -2.57 20.13 -5.51
C LEU A 124 -2.79 20.49 -4.03
N ILE A 125 -3.87 20.02 -3.41
CA ILE A 125 -4.13 20.19 -1.98
C ILE A 125 -3.08 19.42 -1.17
N ASP A 126 -2.71 18.22 -1.61
CA ASP A 126 -1.72 17.37 -0.95
C ASP A 126 -0.29 17.93 -1.02
N LEU A 127 0.00 18.79 -2.01
CA LEU A 127 1.25 19.56 -2.05
C LEU A 127 1.34 20.62 -0.95
N ALA A 128 0.21 20.98 -0.33
CA ALA A 128 0.13 21.91 0.80
C ALA A 128 0.81 23.28 0.55
N ASP A 129 0.83 23.74 -0.71
CA ASP A 129 1.36 25.05 -1.12
C ASP A 129 0.22 25.91 -1.70
N PRO A 130 -0.34 26.87 -0.92
CA PRO A 130 -1.42 27.75 -1.38
C PRO A 130 -1.08 28.57 -2.64
N SER A 131 0.20 28.78 -2.95
CA SER A 131 0.59 29.54 -4.14
C SER A 131 0.28 28.79 -5.44
N LEU A 132 0.16 27.46 -5.38
CA LEU A 132 -0.16 26.62 -6.54
C LEU A 132 -1.67 26.60 -6.84
N THR A 133 -2.49 26.99 -5.86
CA THR A 133 -3.94 26.80 -5.88
C THR A 133 -4.76 28.08 -5.94
N ILE A 134 -4.11 29.22 -6.20
CA ILE A 134 -4.76 30.54 -6.34
C ILE A 134 -5.93 30.45 -7.32
N GLY A 135 -7.14 30.86 -6.92
CA GLY A 135 -8.33 30.87 -7.77
C GLY A 135 -9.00 29.52 -8.01
N LEU A 136 -8.43 28.40 -7.54
CA LEU A 136 -9.10 27.10 -7.60
C LEU A 136 -10.19 26.96 -6.54
N ASP A 137 -10.19 27.82 -5.51
CA ASP A 137 -11.21 27.88 -4.48
C ASP A 137 -12.60 28.21 -5.06
N GLU A 138 -12.66 29.15 -6.01
CA GLU A 138 -13.90 29.48 -6.74
C GLU A 138 -14.37 28.31 -7.59
N LEU A 139 -13.44 27.64 -8.28
CA LEU A 139 -13.73 26.47 -9.10
C LEU A 139 -14.30 25.31 -8.27
N VAL A 140 -13.64 24.98 -7.16
CA VAL A 140 -14.07 23.95 -6.21
C VAL A 140 -15.43 24.33 -5.60
N ALA A 141 -15.60 25.57 -5.13
CA ALA A 141 -16.86 26.01 -4.57
C ALA A 141 -18.01 26.04 -5.59
N ALA A 142 -17.73 26.19 -6.88
CA ALA A 142 -18.73 26.16 -7.94
C ALA A 142 -19.09 24.73 -8.39
N ARG A 143 -18.11 23.82 -8.47
CA ARG A 143 -18.28 22.48 -9.03
C ARG A 143 -18.61 21.40 -7.99
N CYS A 144 -18.12 21.52 -6.75
CA CYS A 144 -18.32 20.51 -5.72
C CYS A 144 -19.66 20.65 -4.98
N ASP A 145 -20.26 19.51 -4.66
CA ASP A 145 -21.30 19.40 -3.64
C ASP A 145 -20.71 19.21 -2.21
N ASP A 146 -21.57 19.02 -1.22
CA ASP A 146 -21.13 18.83 0.18
C ASP A 146 -20.39 17.49 0.41
N SER A 147 -20.68 16.47 -0.39
CA SER A 147 -20.02 15.16 -0.33
C SER A 147 -18.63 15.24 -0.94
N ASP A 148 -18.51 15.89 -2.10
CA ASP A 148 -17.23 16.14 -2.76
C ASP A 148 -16.28 16.92 -1.84
N LEU A 149 -16.79 17.99 -1.19
CA LEU A 149 -16.00 18.77 -0.24
C LEU A 149 -15.57 17.95 0.99
N ALA A 150 -16.39 17.01 1.45
CA ALA A 150 -16.03 16.15 2.58
C ALA A 150 -14.89 15.18 2.24
N THR A 151 -14.85 14.70 1.00
CA THR A 151 -13.75 13.88 0.46
C THR A 151 -12.49 14.72 0.27
N LEU A 152 -12.62 15.90 -0.33
CA LEU A 152 -11.52 16.77 -0.71
C LEU A 152 -10.77 17.39 0.47
N ILE A 153 -11.45 17.59 1.61
CA ILE A 153 -10.87 18.22 2.80
C ILE A 153 -10.11 17.17 3.63
N PRO A 154 -8.78 17.28 3.78
CA PRO A 154 -8.03 16.33 4.60
C PRO A 154 -8.46 16.38 6.07
N ALA A 155 -8.35 15.24 6.77
CA ALA A 155 -8.69 15.17 8.20
C ALA A 155 -7.73 16.00 9.09
N GLY A 156 -6.50 16.22 8.62
CA GLY A 156 -5.47 17.02 9.27
C GLY A 156 -5.51 18.50 8.88
N HIS A 157 -4.65 19.31 9.51
CA HIS A 157 -4.44 20.69 9.08
C HIS A 157 -3.82 20.72 7.67
N ASN A 158 -4.42 21.48 6.77
CA ASN A 158 -3.91 21.69 5.41
C ASN A 158 -3.96 23.19 5.07
N PRO A 159 -2.82 23.84 4.77
CA PRO A 159 -2.76 25.29 4.55
C PRO A 159 -3.53 25.77 3.31
N VAL A 160 -3.70 24.92 2.29
CA VAL A 160 -4.52 25.24 1.10
C VAL A 160 -5.97 25.38 1.51
N ILE A 161 -6.52 24.38 2.21
CA ILE A 161 -7.91 24.38 2.66
C ILE A 161 -8.18 25.53 3.63
N GLU A 162 -7.24 25.86 4.52
CA GLU A 162 -7.40 26.99 5.46
C GLU A 162 -7.41 28.33 4.73
N THR A 163 -6.57 28.48 3.70
CA THR A 163 -6.53 29.68 2.84
C THR A 163 -7.85 29.82 2.08
N TRP A 164 -8.36 28.73 1.51
CA TRP A 164 -9.64 28.72 0.82
C TRP A 164 -10.82 29.00 1.75
N ALA A 165 -10.85 28.38 2.93
CA ALA A 165 -11.90 28.60 3.94
C ALA A 165 -11.94 30.04 4.46
N ALA A 166 -10.82 30.77 4.43
CA ALA A 166 -10.79 32.18 4.81
C ALA A 166 -11.56 33.09 3.83
N VAL A 167 -11.77 32.66 2.59
CA VAL A 167 -12.40 33.46 1.53
C VAL A 167 -13.67 32.83 0.95
N GLN A 168 -13.86 31.50 1.08
CA GLN A 168 -15.02 30.76 0.58
C GLN A 168 -15.88 30.19 1.72
N PRO A 169 -17.10 30.74 1.96
CA PRO A 169 -17.98 30.28 3.04
C PRO A 169 -18.36 28.80 2.94
N ARG A 170 -18.61 28.27 1.72
CA ARG A 170 -18.97 26.84 1.53
C ARG A 170 -17.85 25.90 2.00
N ILE A 171 -16.60 26.25 1.71
CA ILE A 171 -15.43 25.47 2.12
C ILE A 171 -15.22 25.60 3.63
N ALA A 172 -15.44 26.79 4.20
CA ALA A 172 -15.38 27.01 5.65
C ALA A 172 -16.39 26.13 6.42
N ASP A 173 -17.63 26.06 5.94
CA ASP A 173 -18.68 25.24 6.54
C ASP A 173 -18.35 23.73 6.45
N ALA A 174 -17.86 23.27 5.29
CA ALA A 174 -17.43 21.89 5.11
C ALA A 174 -16.28 21.52 6.06
N LEU A 175 -15.26 22.39 6.20
CA LEU A 175 -14.16 22.21 7.13
C LEU A 175 -14.62 22.17 8.60
N ALA A 176 -15.60 23.01 8.97
CA ALA A 176 -16.18 23.00 10.31
C ALA A 176 -16.91 21.67 10.61
N ARG A 177 -17.67 21.14 9.64
CA ARG A 177 -18.33 19.83 9.74
C ARG A 177 -17.32 18.70 9.87
N GLN A 178 -16.26 18.69 9.06
CA GLN A 178 -15.15 17.71 9.12
C GLN A 178 -14.54 17.66 10.53
N ARG A 179 -14.22 18.83 11.09
CA ARG A 179 -13.62 18.96 12.43
C ARG A 179 -14.57 18.49 13.53
N GLU A 180 -15.87 18.80 13.43
CA GLU A 180 -16.86 18.36 14.41
C GLU A 180 -17.05 16.84 14.37
N ALA A 181 -17.14 16.25 13.17
CA ALA A 181 -17.19 14.81 12.98
C ALA A 181 -15.96 14.12 13.60
N GLY A 182 -14.75 14.65 13.35
CA GLY A 182 -13.53 14.15 13.96
C GLY A 182 -13.49 14.28 15.49
N ARG A 183 -14.03 15.37 16.06
CA ARG A 183 -14.20 15.53 17.52
C ARG A 183 -15.22 14.55 18.08
N ALA A 184 -16.34 14.33 17.40
CA ALA A 184 -17.36 13.36 17.80
C ALA A 184 -16.82 11.93 17.79
N ALA A 185 -16.10 11.53 16.73
CA ALA A 185 -15.46 10.23 16.63
C ALA A 185 -14.44 9.99 17.77
N ARG A 186 -13.60 10.98 18.08
CA ARG A 186 -12.66 10.90 19.22
C ARG A 186 -13.37 10.78 20.57
N ARG A 187 -14.47 11.51 20.78
CA ARG A 187 -15.31 11.39 22.00
C ARG A 187 -15.94 10.00 22.11
N ALA A 188 -16.48 9.46 21.01
CA ALA A 188 -17.05 8.12 20.98
C ALA A 188 -16.01 7.02 21.26
N MET A 189 -14.77 7.19 20.76
CA MET A 189 -13.66 6.29 21.09
C MET A 189 -13.25 6.37 22.57
N ALA A 190 -13.30 7.55 23.19
CA ALA A 190 -12.95 7.74 24.60
C ALA A 190 -14.06 7.27 25.58
N VAL A 191 -15.32 7.33 25.16
CA VAL A 191 -16.50 6.92 25.94
C VAL A 191 -16.99 5.55 25.47
N SER A 192 -16.17 4.51 25.60
CA SER A 192 -16.68 3.13 25.59
C SER A 192 -16.97 2.70 27.04
N PRO A 193 -18.25 2.67 27.48
CA PRO A 193 -18.61 2.19 28.82
C PRO A 193 -18.35 0.68 28.95
N GLY A 194 -18.16 0.23 30.19
CA GLY A 194 -17.66 -1.10 30.58
C GLY A 194 -18.24 -2.30 29.82
N ARG A 195 -17.35 -3.04 29.14
CA ARG A 195 -17.62 -4.24 28.33
C ARG A 195 -17.50 -5.57 29.12
N ASP A 196 -17.90 -5.58 30.38
CA ASP A 196 -17.70 -6.74 31.28
C ASP A 196 -19.00 -7.43 31.75
N VAL A 197 -20.16 -7.12 31.16
CA VAL A 197 -21.45 -7.69 31.63
C VAL A 197 -21.91 -8.90 30.81
N GLN A 198 -21.51 -9.02 29.54
CA GLN A 198 -22.00 -10.08 28.66
C GLN A 198 -21.15 -11.36 28.77
N SER A 199 -21.84 -12.50 28.90
CA SER A 199 -21.25 -13.84 28.87
C SER A 199 -20.75 -14.22 27.47
N GLU A 200 -19.84 -15.19 27.39
CA GLU A 200 -19.34 -15.70 26.10
C GLU A 200 -20.45 -16.22 25.18
N ALA A 201 -21.44 -16.93 25.74
CA ALA A 201 -22.56 -17.46 24.99
C ALA A 201 -23.44 -16.37 24.37
N GLU A 202 -23.70 -15.29 25.11
CA GLU A 202 -24.46 -14.13 24.62
C GLU A 202 -23.72 -13.42 23.48
N LEU A 203 -22.40 -13.29 23.59
CA LEU A 203 -21.58 -12.69 22.54
C LEU A 203 -21.55 -13.54 21.26
N LEU A 204 -21.48 -14.87 21.39
CA LEU A 204 -21.53 -15.78 20.24
C LEU A 204 -22.89 -15.73 19.54
N ASP A 205 -23.99 -15.75 20.30
CA ASP A 205 -25.33 -15.61 19.74
C ASP A 205 -25.52 -14.25 19.05
N LEU A 206 -25.05 -13.16 19.67
CA LEU A 206 -25.10 -11.83 19.05
C LEU A 206 -24.29 -11.78 17.74
N ALA A 207 -23.12 -12.41 17.70
CA ALA A 207 -22.29 -12.49 16.51
C ALA A 207 -22.97 -13.30 15.38
N ARG A 208 -23.58 -14.44 15.71
CA ARG A 208 -24.28 -15.31 14.74
C ARG A 208 -25.51 -14.66 14.12
N ARG A 209 -26.23 -13.81 14.88
CA ARG A 209 -27.40 -13.06 14.37
C ARG A 209 -27.05 -12.05 13.29
N ARG A 210 -25.77 -11.67 13.14
CA ARG A 210 -25.29 -10.70 12.13
C ARG A 210 -26.04 -9.35 12.15
N GLY A 211 -26.58 -8.98 13.32
CA GLY A 211 -27.34 -7.75 13.53
C GLY A 211 -26.49 -6.60 14.09
N GLU A 212 -27.16 -5.63 14.70
CA GLU A 212 -26.53 -4.56 15.47
C GLU A 212 -25.69 -5.15 16.62
N GLY A 213 -24.49 -4.62 16.84
CA GLY A 213 -23.58 -5.11 17.89
C GLY A 213 -22.78 -6.38 17.56
N ALA A 214 -23.09 -7.12 16.48
CA ALA A 214 -22.38 -8.35 16.12
C ALA A 214 -20.86 -8.16 15.92
N ILE A 215 -20.45 -7.09 15.25
CA ILE A 215 -19.02 -6.76 15.06
C ILE A 215 -18.35 -6.46 16.40
N ALA A 216 -19.03 -5.73 17.29
CA ALA A 216 -18.50 -5.43 18.61
C ALA A 216 -18.34 -6.73 19.44
N ALA A 217 -19.30 -7.65 19.36
CA ALA A 217 -19.21 -8.95 20.00
C ALA A 217 -18.06 -9.80 19.45
N ILE A 218 -17.84 -9.82 18.14
CA ILE A 218 -16.70 -10.52 17.51
C ILE A 218 -15.37 -9.98 18.06
N PHE A 219 -15.20 -8.65 18.11
CA PHE A 219 -13.98 -8.05 18.65
C PHE A 219 -13.81 -8.30 20.14
N GLU A 220 -14.90 -8.32 20.88
CA GLU A 220 -14.93 -8.62 22.31
C GLU A 220 -14.52 -10.08 22.59
N LEU A 221 -15.08 -11.04 21.85
CA LEU A 221 -14.64 -12.45 21.87
C LEU A 221 -13.15 -12.57 21.53
N GLY A 222 -12.71 -11.85 20.49
CA GLY A 222 -11.31 -11.82 20.08
C GLY A 222 -10.38 -11.29 21.16
N ARG A 223 -10.78 -10.22 21.84
CA ARG A 223 -10.05 -9.63 22.97
C ARG A 223 -9.96 -10.59 24.15
N ARG A 224 -11.01 -11.37 24.42
CA ARG A 224 -11.03 -12.44 25.45
C ARG A 224 -10.22 -13.67 25.05
N ARG A 225 -9.80 -13.79 23.78
CA ARG A 225 -9.10 -14.95 23.21
C ARG A 225 -9.88 -16.26 23.36
N THR A 226 -11.20 -16.18 23.28
CA THR A 226 -12.10 -17.33 23.33
C THR A 226 -11.86 -18.25 22.12
N LEU A 227 -11.64 -19.55 22.35
CA LEU A 227 -11.45 -20.53 21.28
C LEU A 227 -12.74 -20.80 20.48
N ALA A 228 -13.92 -20.54 21.03
CA ALA A 228 -15.19 -20.60 20.30
C ALA A 228 -15.26 -19.62 19.11
N LEU A 229 -14.37 -18.61 19.05
CA LEU A 229 -14.22 -17.76 17.87
C LEU A 229 -13.70 -18.56 16.66
N LEU A 230 -12.99 -19.67 16.87
CA LEU A 230 -12.59 -20.57 15.79
C LEU A 230 -13.80 -21.27 15.18
N ASP A 231 -14.73 -21.75 16.01
CA ASP A 231 -15.96 -22.38 15.52
C ASP A 231 -16.82 -21.33 14.79
N LEU A 232 -16.91 -20.11 15.32
CA LEU A 232 -17.58 -19.01 14.62
C LEU A 232 -16.92 -18.66 13.27
N ALA A 233 -15.59 -18.82 13.16
CA ALA A 233 -14.90 -18.62 11.89
C ALA A 233 -15.29 -19.67 10.84
N GLU A 234 -15.48 -20.93 11.24
CA GLU A 234 -15.98 -21.98 10.35
C GLU A 234 -17.42 -21.70 9.88
N GLU A 235 -18.21 -20.96 10.65
CA GLU A 235 -19.57 -20.55 10.26
C GLU A 235 -19.58 -19.30 9.36
N LEU A 236 -18.62 -18.38 9.53
CA LEU A 236 -18.66 -17.03 8.94
C LEU A 236 -17.66 -16.78 7.81
N LEU A 237 -16.58 -17.57 7.70
CA LEU A 237 -15.57 -17.42 6.67
C LEU A 237 -15.89 -18.14 5.35
N PRO A 238 -16.48 -19.36 5.34
CA PRO A 238 -16.81 -20.01 4.08
C PRO A 238 -17.75 -19.15 3.24
N ARG A 239 -17.41 -19.02 1.95
CA ARG A 239 -18.24 -18.30 0.99
C ARG A 239 -19.40 -19.18 0.57
N GLY A 240 -20.60 -18.61 0.54
CA GLY A 240 -21.72 -19.24 -0.14
C GLY A 240 -21.68 -18.91 -1.63
N ASP A 241 -22.18 -19.81 -2.47
CA ASP A 241 -22.24 -19.62 -3.93
C ASP A 241 -23.02 -18.36 -4.37
N GLN A 242 -23.84 -17.80 -3.48
CA GLN A 242 -24.74 -16.67 -3.74
C GLN A 242 -24.17 -15.29 -3.36
N ASP A 243 -23.04 -15.20 -2.66
CA ASP A 243 -22.46 -13.93 -2.22
C ASP A 243 -20.92 -13.96 -2.28
N PRO A 244 -20.33 -13.62 -3.44
CA PRO A 244 -18.88 -13.73 -3.66
C PRO A 244 -18.07 -12.64 -2.94
N GLU A 245 -18.71 -11.58 -2.46
CA GLU A 245 -18.04 -10.47 -1.79
C GLU A 245 -17.63 -10.81 -0.35
N PRO A 246 -16.49 -10.27 0.16
CA PRO A 246 -16.06 -10.52 1.53
C PRO A 246 -17.10 -10.01 2.54
N SER A 247 -17.69 -10.93 3.30
CA SER A 247 -18.58 -10.57 4.41
C SER A 247 -17.85 -9.68 5.41
N ARG A 248 -18.41 -8.50 5.71
CA ARG A 248 -17.87 -7.60 6.75
C ARG A 248 -17.68 -8.31 8.10
N PHE A 249 -18.52 -9.30 8.40
CA PHE A 249 -18.42 -10.12 9.61
C PHE A 249 -17.26 -11.11 9.52
N GLY A 250 -17.05 -11.75 8.36
CA GLY A 250 -15.86 -12.57 8.10
C GLY A 250 -14.57 -11.76 8.19
N GLY A 251 -14.59 -10.51 7.70
CA GLY A 251 -13.50 -9.55 7.88
C GLY A 251 -13.23 -9.20 9.35
N ALA A 252 -14.29 -9.00 10.14
CA ALA A 252 -14.17 -8.77 11.58
C ALA A 252 -13.60 -10.00 12.31
N VAL A 253 -14.07 -11.21 12.00
CA VAL A 253 -13.54 -12.47 12.57
C VAL A 253 -12.07 -12.65 12.23
N SER A 254 -11.70 -12.46 10.95
CA SER A 254 -10.32 -12.55 10.50
C SER A 254 -9.42 -11.53 11.21
N ARG A 255 -9.94 -10.35 11.52
CA ARG A 255 -9.21 -9.32 12.29
C ARG A 255 -9.10 -9.68 13.77
N ALA A 256 -10.14 -10.23 14.37
CA ALA A 256 -10.14 -10.67 15.76
C ALA A 256 -9.19 -11.86 16.00
N LEU A 257 -9.15 -12.83 15.08
CA LEU A 257 -8.28 -14.00 15.15
C LEU A 257 -6.79 -13.71 14.89
N ARG A 258 -6.46 -12.58 14.26
CA ARG A 258 -5.07 -12.25 13.89
C ARG A 258 -4.11 -12.26 15.09
N GLU A 259 -4.60 -11.95 16.28
CA GLU A 259 -3.79 -11.85 17.52
C GLU A 259 -3.81 -13.12 18.39
N TYR A 260 -4.43 -14.21 17.92
CA TYR A 260 -4.51 -15.48 18.65
C TYR A 260 -3.17 -16.22 18.60
N GLY A 261 -2.77 -16.89 19.68
CA GLY A 261 -1.46 -17.50 19.80
C GLY A 261 -1.34 -18.94 19.27
N PRO A 262 -0.22 -19.63 19.61
CA PRO A 262 0.07 -21.00 19.20
C PRO A 262 -0.99 -22.05 19.56
N GLU A 263 -1.87 -21.76 20.52
CA GLU A 263 -3.01 -22.61 20.90
C GLU A 263 -3.96 -22.92 19.72
N THR A 264 -3.97 -22.08 18.69
CA THR A 264 -4.81 -22.25 17.49
C THR A 264 -4.22 -23.19 16.44
N LEU A 265 -2.96 -23.61 16.58
CA LEU A 265 -2.23 -24.37 15.56
C LEU A 265 -2.90 -25.68 15.13
N PRO A 266 -3.45 -26.52 16.03
CA PRO A 266 -4.14 -27.74 15.61
C PRO A 266 -5.29 -27.45 14.64
N ARG A 267 -6.07 -26.39 14.91
CA ARG A 267 -7.19 -25.99 14.06
C ARG A 267 -6.72 -25.34 12.76
N ALA A 268 -5.71 -24.47 12.83
CA ALA A 268 -5.13 -23.82 11.65
C ALA A 268 -4.57 -24.83 10.64
N ARG A 269 -3.93 -25.90 11.11
CA ARG A 269 -3.46 -27.01 10.25
C ARG A 269 -4.61 -27.72 9.56
N ALA A 270 -5.69 -28.01 10.28
CA ALA A 270 -6.86 -28.65 9.71
C ALA A 270 -7.49 -27.75 8.63
N TRP A 271 -7.66 -26.45 8.91
CA TRP A 271 -8.20 -25.48 7.94
C TRP A 271 -7.35 -25.36 6.68
N ALA A 272 -6.02 -25.31 6.82
CA ALA A 272 -5.11 -25.19 5.68
C ALA A 272 -5.20 -26.40 4.73
N VAL A 273 -5.44 -27.61 5.26
CA VAL A 273 -5.51 -28.85 4.46
C VAL A 273 -6.91 -29.08 3.88
N GLN A 274 -7.97 -28.84 4.65
CA GLN A 274 -9.33 -29.21 4.25
C GLN A 274 -9.95 -28.29 3.19
N ARG A 275 -9.42 -27.07 3.02
CA ARG A 275 -9.85 -26.09 2.01
C ARG A 275 -11.37 -25.86 1.99
N GLY A 276 -11.93 -25.67 3.18
CA GLY A 276 -13.36 -25.46 3.43
C GLY A 276 -13.78 -24.00 3.59
N GLY A 277 -13.00 -23.04 3.07
CA GLY A 277 -13.26 -21.60 3.19
C GLY A 277 -12.52 -20.90 4.33
N CYS A 278 -11.80 -21.67 5.17
CA CYS A 278 -10.96 -21.15 6.26
C CYS A 278 -9.46 -21.23 5.94
N GLU A 279 -9.05 -21.73 4.78
CA GLU A 279 -7.65 -21.99 4.43
C GLU A 279 -6.78 -20.73 4.50
N GLY A 280 -7.28 -19.59 4.03
CA GLY A 280 -6.55 -18.32 4.11
C GLY A 280 -6.27 -17.88 5.55
N MET A 281 -7.22 -18.12 6.47
CA MET A 281 -7.04 -17.84 7.90
C MET A 281 -6.10 -18.85 8.55
N GLY A 282 -6.23 -20.13 8.20
CA GLY A 282 -5.30 -21.18 8.63
C GLY A 282 -3.86 -20.83 8.25
N LEU A 283 -3.62 -20.48 6.99
CA LEU A 283 -2.29 -20.06 6.51
C LEU A 283 -1.77 -18.80 7.20
N SER A 284 -2.64 -17.83 7.48
CA SER A 284 -2.28 -16.62 8.24
C SER A 284 -1.79 -16.98 9.66
N ILE A 285 -2.49 -17.88 10.36
CA ILE A 285 -2.09 -18.36 11.69
C ILE A 285 -0.78 -19.15 11.60
N LEU A 286 -0.63 -20.06 10.63
CA LEU A 286 0.60 -20.84 10.44
C LEU A 286 1.80 -19.93 10.11
N ALA A 287 1.60 -18.90 9.31
CA ALA A 287 2.64 -17.93 9.01
C ALA A 287 3.14 -17.23 10.27
N ARG A 288 2.24 -16.83 11.18
CA ARG A 288 2.60 -16.09 12.40
C ARG A 288 3.10 -16.99 13.55
N TYR A 289 2.52 -18.18 13.74
CA TYR A 289 2.75 -19.02 14.92
C TYR A 289 3.19 -20.45 14.63
N GLY A 290 3.16 -20.89 13.36
CA GLY A 290 3.54 -22.24 12.96
C GLY A 290 4.95 -22.63 13.42
N THR A 291 5.24 -23.92 13.39
CA THR A 291 6.54 -24.49 13.75
C THR A 291 7.23 -25.06 12.51
N ARG A 292 8.40 -25.67 12.68
CA ARG A 292 9.10 -26.36 11.59
C ARG A 292 8.26 -27.46 10.93
N GLN A 293 7.29 -28.03 11.63
CA GLN A 293 6.35 -29.01 11.08
C GLN A 293 5.52 -28.45 9.92
N ASP A 294 5.29 -27.13 9.93
CA ASP A 294 4.39 -26.46 8.97
C ASP A 294 5.13 -26.01 7.70
N VAL A 295 6.46 -26.14 7.65
CA VAL A 295 7.29 -25.72 6.50
C VAL A 295 6.88 -26.41 5.20
N PRO A 296 6.67 -27.75 5.12
CA PRO A 296 6.30 -28.39 3.86
C PRO A 296 4.99 -27.86 3.27
N LEU A 297 3.99 -27.59 4.12
CA LEU A 297 2.71 -27.04 3.70
C LEU A 297 2.87 -25.59 3.20
N LEU A 298 3.62 -24.76 3.92
CA LEU A 298 3.89 -23.38 3.47
C LEU A 298 4.71 -23.35 2.17
N MET A 299 5.63 -24.30 1.97
CA MET A 299 6.39 -24.43 0.72
C MET A 299 5.51 -24.80 -0.47
N ASP A 300 4.55 -25.72 -0.27
CA ASP A 300 3.60 -26.14 -1.31
C ASP A 300 2.66 -24.99 -1.70
N GLU A 301 2.15 -24.26 -0.71
CA GLU A 301 1.31 -23.09 -0.94
C GLU A 301 2.07 -21.95 -1.61
N LEU A 302 3.34 -21.70 -1.22
CA LEU A 302 4.17 -20.73 -1.93
C LEU A 302 4.38 -21.13 -3.39
N ARG A 303 4.72 -22.39 -3.65
CA ARG A 303 4.93 -22.90 -5.02
C ARG A 303 3.67 -22.72 -5.86
N THR A 304 2.54 -23.17 -5.35
CA THR A 304 1.24 -23.08 -6.01
C THR A 304 0.87 -21.62 -6.32
N ALA A 305 1.04 -20.72 -5.34
CA ALA A 305 0.74 -19.31 -5.52
C ALA A 305 1.64 -18.66 -6.59
N LEU A 306 2.93 -19.00 -6.63
CA LEU A 306 3.86 -18.47 -7.63
C LEU A 306 3.58 -19.03 -9.04
N GLU A 307 3.27 -20.32 -9.17
CA GLU A 307 2.92 -20.95 -10.44
C GLU A 307 1.64 -20.35 -11.04
N ARG A 308 0.66 -20.03 -10.19
CA ARG A 308 -0.61 -19.39 -10.59
C ARG A 308 -0.53 -17.87 -10.67
N ARG A 309 0.61 -17.26 -10.31
CA ARG A 309 0.80 -15.80 -10.19
C ARG A 309 -0.21 -15.13 -9.23
N GLU A 310 -0.64 -15.87 -8.20
CA GLU A 310 -1.52 -15.39 -7.13
C GLU A 310 -0.68 -14.65 -6.06
N TRP A 311 -0.14 -13.48 -6.40
CA TRP A 311 0.83 -12.76 -5.57
C TRP A 311 0.33 -12.45 -4.15
N ARG A 312 -0.98 -12.17 -4.01
CA ARG A 312 -1.60 -11.92 -2.70
C ARG A 312 -1.60 -13.18 -1.83
N ALA A 313 -1.84 -14.36 -2.41
CA ALA A 313 -1.82 -15.63 -1.70
C ALA A 313 -0.42 -16.03 -1.23
N ALA A 314 0.62 -15.62 -1.97
CA ALA A 314 2.02 -15.89 -1.62
C ALA A 314 2.49 -15.17 -0.33
N ALA A 315 1.79 -14.13 0.13
CA ALA A 315 2.22 -13.29 1.25
C ALA A 315 2.39 -14.08 2.56
N ASN A 316 1.38 -14.84 2.99
CA ASN A 316 1.43 -15.62 4.23
C ASN A 316 2.53 -16.70 4.19
N PRO A 317 2.64 -17.54 3.12
CA PRO A 317 3.75 -18.46 2.97
C PRO A 317 5.14 -17.81 3.07
N ILE A 318 5.36 -16.68 2.40
CA ILE A 318 6.64 -15.96 2.44
C ILE A 318 6.99 -15.51 3.87
N GLU A 319 6.04 -14.88 4.56
CA GLU A 319 6.25 -14.44 5.94
C GLU A 319 6.55 -15.61 6.88
N GLY A 320 5.78 -16.69 6.77
CA GLY A 320 5.94 -17.90 7.57
C GLY A 320 7.29 -18.57 7.37
N LEU A 321 7.66 -18.83 6.10
CA LEU A 321 8.95 -19.44 5.75
C LEU A 321 10.13 -18.57 6.17
N GLY A 322 10.00 -17.25 6.04
CA GLY A 322 10.96 -16.28 6.52
C GLY A 322 11.15 -16.33 8.04
N ARG A 323 10.04 -16.30 8.81
CA ARG A 323 10.06 -16.42 10.28
C ARG A 323 10.67 -17.76 10.74
N LEU A 324 10.31 -18.86 10.07
CA LEU A 324 10.80 -20.20 10.36
C LEU A 324 12.23 -20.47 9.88
N ARG A 325 12.82 -19.51 9.15
CA ARG A 325 14.17 -19.60 8.56
C ARG A 325 14.33 -20.84 7.66
N ALA A 326 13.30 -21.12 6.86
CA ALA A 326 13.30 -22.23 5.91
C ALA A 326 14.21 -21.92 4.70
N GLY A 327 15.47 -22.38 4.74
CA GLY A 327 16.47 -22.13 3.69
C GLY A 327 16.07 -22.68 2.31
N GLU A 328 15.26 -23.74 2.27
CA GLU A 328 14.71 -24.31 1.04
C GLU A 328 13.75 -23.36 0.28
N ALA A 329 13.24 -22.31 0.94
CA ALA A 329 12.40 -21.30 0.31
C ALA A 329 13.20 -20.32 -0.56
N VAL A 330 14.52 -20.21 -0.38
CA VAL A 330 15.35 -19.17 -1.00
C VAL A 330 15.20 -19.10 -2.54
N PRO A 331 15.20 -20.21 -3.31
CA PRO A 331 14.98 -20.14 -4.75
C PRO A 331 13.62 -19.53 -5.13
N LEU A 332 12.55 -19.88 -4.41
CA LEU A 332 11.21 -19.34 -4.64
C LEU A 332 11.13 -17.86 -4.26
N LEU A 333 11.77 -17.45 -3.16
CA LEU A 333 11.85 -16.05 -2.75
C LEU A 333 12.57 -15.18 -3.80
N LYS A 334 13.69 -15.67 -4.36
CA LYS A 334 14.42 -14.97 -5.43
C LYS A 334 13.59 -14.84 -6.71
N SER A 335 12.86 -15.89 -7.07
CA SER A 335 11.94 -15.88 -8.21
C SER A 335 10.81 -14.87 -7.98
N ALA A 336 10.17 -14.91 -6.80
CA ALA A 336 9.11 -13.99 -6.42
C ALA A 336 9.58 -12.53 -6.47
N TRP A 337 10.76 -12.19 -5.95
CA TRP A 337 11.33 -10.84 -6.04
C TRP A 337 11.41 -10.32 -7.48
N THR A 338 11.76 -11.21 -8.41
CA THR A 338 11.98 -10.87 -9.82
C THR A 338 10.67 -10.75 -10.57
N GLU A 339 9.78 -11.73 -10.38
CA GLU A 339 8.59 -11.91 -11.21
C GLU A 339 7.36 -11.14 -10.71
N SER A 340 7.25 -10.91 -9.39
CA SER A 340 6.03 -10.36 -8.80
C SER A 340 5.72 -8.97 -9.34
N THR A 341 4.51 -8.80 -9.85
CA THR A 341 3.95 -7.51 -10.28
C THR A 341 3.31 -6.74 -9.14
N TYR A 342 3.11 -7.39 -7.98
CA TYR A 342 2.54 -6.80 -6.78
C TYR A 342 3.64 -6.28 -5.85
N ALA A 343 3.87 -4.97 -5.84
CA ALA A 343 4.99 -4.36 -5.11
C ALA A 343 4.96 -4.62 -3.59
N TYR A 344 3.78 -4.65 -2.97
CA TYR A 344 3.56 -4.96 -1.55
C TYR A 344 4.06 -6.34 -1.11
N LEU A 345 4.32 -7.26 -2.03
CA LEU A 345 4.91 -8.54 -1.70
C LEU A 345 6.41 -8.40 -1.39
N ARG A 346 7.09 -7.43 -2.00
CA ARG A 346 8.55 -7.29 -1.92
C ARG A 346 9.11 -7.01 -0.52
N PRO A 347 8.50 -6.18 0.34
CA PRO A 347 8.99 -6.01 1.72
C PRO A 347 9.03 -7.34 2.48
N ARG A 348 8.02 -8.20 2.26
CA ARG A 348 7.91 -9.52 2.87
C ARG A 348 8.96 -10.46 2.32
N ILE A 349 9.19 -10.44 1.00
CA ILE A 349 10.25 -11.21 0.34
C ILE A 349 11.62 -10.81 0.88
N LEU A 350 11.93 -9.52 0.96
CA LEU A 350 13.21 -9.02 1.46
C LEU A 350 13.44 -9.41 2.92
N THR A 351 12.41 -9.29 3.75
CA THR A 351 12.44 -9.72 5.15
C THR A 351 12.71 -11.23 5.25
N ALA A 352 12.02 -12.04 4.44
CA ALA A 352 12.19 -13.49 4.42
C ALA A 352 13.59 -13.89 3.93
N LEU A 353 14.11 -13.27 2.87
CA LEU A 353 15.47 -13.49 2.37
C LEU A 353 16.52 -13.15 3.44
N THR A 354 16.38 -12.02 4.12
CA THR A 354 17.30 -11.62 5.19
C THR A 354 17.33 -12.64 6.33
N ARG A 355 16.20 -13.29 6.65
CA ARG A 355 16.12 -14.28 7.72
C ARG A 355 16.60 -15.68 7.32
N THR A 356 16.43 -16.05 6.05
CA THR A 356 16.71 -17.39 5.52
C THR A 356 18.11 -17.52 4.92
N ALA A 357 18.62 -16.49 4.25
CA ALA A 357 19.93 -16.46 3.63
C ALA A 357 20.53 -15.03 3.65
N PRO A 358 21.07 -14.56 4.80
CA PRO A 358 21.54 -13.19 4.97
C PRO A 358 22.56 -12.73 3.92
N HIS A 359 23.56 -13.56 3.60
CA HIS A 359 24.57 -13.21 2.59
C HIS A 359 23.98 -13.08 1.18
N THR A 360 23.04 -13.96 0.83
CA THR A 360 22.31 -13.84 -0.44
C THR A 360 21.44 -12.59 -0.46
N ALA A 361 20.88 -12.19 0.68
CA ALA A 361 19.99 -11.03 0.79
C ALA A 361 20.72 -9.68 0.60
N GLU A 362 22.04 -9.61 0.79
CA GLU A 362 22.81 -8.35 0.65
C GLU A 362 22.62 -7.68 -0.72
N SER A 363 22.58 -8.44 -1.82
CA SER A 363 22.33 -7.84 -3.15
C SER A 363 20.91 -7.25 -3.26
N TYR A 364 19.94 -7.86 -2.59
CA TYR A 364 18.54 -7.43 -2.59
C TYR A 364 18.31 -6.23 -1.66
N THR A 365 19.05 -6.13 -0.55
CA THR A 365 19.00 -4.93 0.30
C THR A 365 19.64 -3.73 -0.39
N ILE A 366 20.74 -3.92 -1.13
CA ILE A 366 21.30 -2.85 -1.98
C ILE A 366 20.27 -2.43 -3.02
N GLU A 367 19.71 -3.38 -3.77
CA GLU A 367 18.66 -3.10 -4.76
C GLU A 367 17.48 -2.35 -4.14
N GLY A 368 17.05 -2.77 -2.95
CA GLY A 368 15.89 -2.25 -2.25
C GLY A 368 15.94 -0.76 -1.92
N LEU A 369 17.13 -0.15 -1.84
CA LEU A 369 17.25 1.31 -1.62
C LEU A 369 16.68 2.16 -2.77
N TRP A 370 16.47 1.57 -3.95
CA TRP A 370 15.86 2.20 -5.12
C TRP A 370 14.48 1.65 -5.47
N ASP A 371 13.95 0.68 -4.72
CA ASP A 371 12.67 0.07 -5.04
C ASP A 371 11.50 1.07 -4.95
N CYS A 372 10.43 0.83 -5.70
CA CYS A 372 9.25 1.69 -5.64
C CYS A 372 8.48 1.58 -4.33
N GLU A 373 8.58 0.45 -3.63
CA GLU A 373 7.84 0.20 -2.40
C GLU A 373 8.58 0.76 -1.18
N GLU A 374 7.90 1.59 -0.39
CA GLU A 374 8.47 2.21 0.81
C GLU A 374 8.94 1.17 1.84
N GLY A 375 8.18 0.09 2.03
CA GLY A 375 8.53 -0.96 2.99
C GLY A 375 9.81 -1.71 2.59
N VAL A 376 10.10 -1.80 1.28
CA VAL A 376 11.36 -2.33 0.77
C VAL A 376 12.49 -1.35 1.09
N ARG A 377 12.30 -0.06 0.80
CA ARG A 377 13.30 0.98 1.09
C ARG A 377 13.60 1.08 2.58
N HIS A 378 12.60 0.94 3.45
CA HIS A 378 12.76 0.95 4.90
C HIS A 378 13.64 -0.21 5.37
N GLU A 379 13.33 -1.45 4.99
CA GLU A 379 14.12 -2.62 5.37
C GLU A 379 15.53 -2.58 4.75
N ALA A 380 15.64 -2.16 3.49
CA ALA A 380 16.91 -1.93 2.82
C ALA A 380 17.77 -0.88 3.54
N ALA A 381 17.18 0.24 3.97
CA ALA A 381 17.88 1.29 4.68
C ALA A 381 18.46 0.80 6.01
N ARG A 382 17.80 -0.14 6.69
CA ARG A 382 18.29 -0.73 7.94
C ARG A 382 19.42 -1.73 7.75
N LEU A 383 19.44 -2.44 6.62
CA LEU A 383 20.22 -3.67 6.45
C LEU A 383 21.30 -3.60 5.38
N ALA A 384 21.21 -2.68 4.42
CA ALA A 384 22.15 -2.60 3.32
C ALA A 384 23.60 -2.45 3.82
N PRO A 385 24.57 -3.16 3.21
CA PRO A 385 25.98 -2.99 3.54
C PRO A 385 26.44 -1.56 3.19
N LEU A 386 27.33 -1.00 3.99
CA LEU A 386 27.84 0.36 3.81
C LEU A 386 29.01 0.39 2.82
N THR A 387 28.68 0.49 1.53
CA THR A 387 29.61 0.78 0.44
C THR A 387 29.62 2.29 0.16
N ARG A 388 30.46 2.75 -0.78
CA ARG A 388 30.42 4.16 -1.22
C ARG A 388 29.06 4.50 -1.85
N GLU A 389 28.56 3.62 -2.72
CA GLU A 389 27.30 3.80 -3.44
C GLU A 389 26.10 3.85 -2.48
N THR A 390 26.01 2.89 -1.55
CA THR A 390 24.88 2.83 -0.61
C THR A 390 24.91 3.98 0.39
N ARG A 391 26.09 4.46 0.84
CA ARG A 391 26.19 5.68 1.66
C ARG A 391 25.61 6.90 0.96
N ILE A 392 25.95 7.10 -0.32
CA ILE A 392 25.40 8.22 -1.11
C ILE A 392 23.89 8.08 -1.22
N ARG A 393 23.39 6.87 -1.52
CA ARG A 393 21.94 6.65 -1.64
C ARG A 393 21.20 6.87 -0.32
N LEU A 394 21.73 6.37 0.80
CA LEU A 394 21.17 6.60 2.14
C LEU A 394 21.16 8.09 2.51
N GLN A 395 22.20 8.84 2.16
CA GLN A 395 22.23 10.29 2.35
C GLN A 395 21.13 10.99 1.54
N ARG A 396 20.93 10.59 0.28
CA ARG A 396 19.82 11.11 -0.54
C ARG A 396 18.47 10.79 0.09
N LEU A 397 18.24 9.54 0.50
CA LEU A 397 16.99 9.14 1.16
C LEU A 397 16.74 9.93 2.45
N HIS A 398 17.76 10.13 3.28
CA HIS A 398 17.62 10.87 4.54
C HIS A 398 17.13 12.32 4.32
N HIS A 399 17.62 12.99 3.28
CA HIS A 399 17.30 14.39 2.98
C HIS A 399 16.15 14.59 1.99
N ASP A 400 15.60 13.50 1.43
CA ASP A 400 14.51 13.59 0.48
C ASP A 400 13.19 13.87 1.21
N THR A 401 12.69 15.10 1.10
CA THR A 401 11.45 15.51 1.76
C THR A 401 10.21 14.80 1.22
N ALA A 402 10.28 14.26 -0.01
CA ALA A 402 9.20 13.47 -0.61
C ALA A 402 9.21 12.01 -0.13
N GLU A 403 10.26 11.57 0.57
CA GLU A 403 10.35 10.22 1.13
C GLU A 403 9.61 10.08 2.46
N GLU A 404 9.12 8.87 2.72
CA GLU A 404 8.45 8.51 3.96
C GLU A 404 9.31 8.75 5.21
N PRO A 405 8.75 9.36 6.27
CA PRO A 405 9.48 9.69 7.49
C PRO A 405 10.26 8.51 8.09
N ASP A 406 9.67 7.31 8.07
CA ASP A 406 10.29 6.10 8.61
C ASP A 406 11.50 5.66 7.79
N VAL A 407 11.44 5.76 6.45
CA VAL A 407 12.57 5.46 5.56
C VAL A 407 13.70 6.46 5.78
N ARG A 408 13.39 7.76 5.91
CA ARG A 408 14.40 8.80 6.20
C ARG A 408 15.08 8.57 7.54
N THR A 409 14.30 8.18 8.55
CA THR A 409 14.80 7.88 9.91
C THR A 409 15.69 6.65 9.88
N ALA A 410 15.27 5.58 9.20
CA ALA A 410 16.07 4.37 9.02
C ALA A 410 17.40 4.66 8.29
N ALA A 411 17.36 5.49 7.25
CA ALA A 411 18.56 5.88 6.50
C ALA A 411 19.52 6.71 7.35
N ALA A 412 19.02 7.67 8.13
CA ALA A 412 19.82 8.45 9.07
C ALA A 412 20.50 7.57 10.11
N ALA A 413 19.73 6.68 10.75
CA ALA A 413 20.26 5.75 11.75
C ALA A 413 21.35 4.85 11.17
N ARG A 414 21.18 4.37 9.93
CA ARG A 414 22.17 3.53 9.26
C ARG A 414 23.48 4.26 8.94
N LEU A 415 23.43 5.56 8.67
CA LEU A 415 24.64 6.36 8.40
C LEU A 415 25.46 6.64 9.66
N MET A 416 24.89 6.47 10.85
CA MET A 416 25.58 6.65 12.14
C MET A 416 26.27 5.39 12.66
N THR A 417 25.97 4.22 12.08
CA THR A 417 26.63 2.94 12.39
C THR A 417 27.90 2.76 11.57
#